data_AF-A0A196MTD8-F1
#
_entry.id   AF-A0A196MTD8-F1
#
_cell.length_a   1.000
_cell.length_b   1.000
_cell.length_c   1.000
_cell.angle_alpha   90.00
_cell.angle_beta   90.00
_cell.angle_gamma   90.00
#
_symmetry.space_group_name_H-M   'P 1'
#
loop_
_entity.id
_entity.type
_entity.pdbx_description
1 polymer ?
#
loop_
_entity_poly.entity_id
_entity_poly.type
_entity_poly.pdbx_seq_one_letter_code
_entity_poly.pdbx_strand_id
1 'polypeptide(L)'
;MSAGRRAPVVAASGAGTNSTAMIIELVRRGEIPEMTLLAAMPEQPHTRRLIPVFRQWMDDHGVPNEIVEYQARFFKHWPPYTSLLDACLTNGTLPSIAFGRHSCSARHKISPQDKWVKAWPPAQHAWANGRKVVRLIGYDCSSRDNQRYAHREGHVSDLYEYRYPLREWGFTREDCERIIADAGLPSFCKSSCFFYTAMQISEVRALPREELRLIVLLEARAAPRLRTVEGLWRKSTKKRPGSMTAFIRAEGLLDPDEIDEIIATAPPDLLAFQRAAAAVPIEQRDHISTWIERFNAGRACVSLSINNPDDLSRAA
;
A
#
# COMPACT_ATOMS: atom_id res chain seq x y z
N MET A 1 -25.86 27.25 -24.18
CA MET A 1 -24.53 27.86 -23.93
C MET A 1 -24.07 27.40 -22.55
N SER A 2 -23.26 26.34 -22.47
CA SER A 2 -22.77 25.85 -21.18
C SER A 2 -21.63 26.75 -20.73
N ALA A 3 -21.86 27.56 -19.70
CA ALA A 3 -20.79 28.25 -18.98
C ALA A 3 -19.66 27.25 -18.67
N GLY A 4 -18.42 27.65 -18.95
CA GLY A 4 -17.26 26.76 -18.91
C GLY A 4 -17.06 26.17 -17.52
N ARG A 5 -17.47 24.91 -17.31
CA ARG A 5 -17.07 24.15 -16.11
C ARG A 5 -15.55 24.18 -16.02
N ARG A 6 -15.02 24.52 -14.84
CA ARG A 6 -13.60 24.42 -14.52
C ARG A 6 -13.13 22.98 -14.75
N ALA A 7 -11.84 22.78 -15.06
CA ALA A 7 -11.27 21.45 -15.22
C ALA A 7 -11.49 20.63 -13.93
N PRO A 8 -11.91 19.37 -14.01
CA PRO A 8 -12.19 18.56 -12.83
C PRO A 8 -10.93 18.35 -12.00
N VAL A 9 -11.04 18.45 -10.67
CA VAL A 9 -9.88 18.40 -9.77
C VAL A 9 -9.89 17.14 -8.90
N VAL A 10 -8.79 16.38 -8.93
CA VAL A 10 -8.57 15.21 -8.07
C VAL A 10 -7.30 15.36 -7.24
N ALA A 11 -7.37 15.08 -5.94
CA ALA A 11 -6.22 15.06 -5.04
C ALA A 11 -5.72 13.63 -4.81
N ALA A 12 -4.42 13.40 -4.98
CA ALA A 12 -3.78 12.13 -4.63
C ALA A 12 -3.36 12.16 -3.15
N SER A 13 -4.04 11.36 -2.31
CA SER A 13 -3.70 11.22 -0.89
C SER A 13 -2.73 10.06 -0.68
N GLY A 14 -1.64 10.35 0.04
CA GLY A 14 -0.68 9.35 0.47
C GLY A 14 -0.86 8.93 1.93
N ALA A 15 -1.88 9.46 2.63
CA ALA A 15 -2.10 9.29 4.07
C ALA A 15 -0.89 9.70 4.97
N GLY A 16 0.00 10.55 4.44
CA GLY A 16 1.12 11.13 5.19
C GLY A 16 0.99 12.65 5.29
N THR A 17 1.89 13.26 6.07
CA THR A 17 1.89 14.70 6.42
C THR A 17 1.53 15.62 5.26
N ASN A 18 2.22 15.50 4.12
CA ASN A 18 2.08 16.48 3.04
C ASN A 18 0.73 16.42 2.34
N SER A 19 0.25 15.22 1.99
CA SER A 19 -1.07 15.10 1.37
C SER A 19 -2.18 15.56 2.30
N THR A 20 -2.05 15.27 3.60
CA THR A 20 -2.99 15.69 4.63
C THR A 20 -3.02 17.22 4.73
N ALA A 21 -1.87 17.86 4.93
CA ALA A 21 -1.76 19.32 5.01
C ALA A 21 -2.22 20.03 3.74
N MET A 22 -1.89 19.48 2.56
CA MET A 22 -2.35 19.99 1.28
C MET A 22 -3.88 20.05 1.21
N ILE A 23 -4.56 18.96 1.60
CA ILE A 23 -6.03 18.89 1.57
C ILE A 23 -6.65 19.85 2.59
N ILE A 24 -6.09 19.95 3.79
CA ILE A 24 -6.55 20.89 4.81
C ILE A 24 -6.45 22.33 4.30
N GLU A 25 -5.31 22.68 3.71
CA GLU A 25 -5.07 24.03 3.20
C GLU A 25 -5.93 24.35 1.97
N LEU A 26 -6.22 23.36 1.10
CA LEU A 26 -7.18 23.51 0.00
C LEU A 26 -8.58 23.87 0.54
N VAL A 27 -9.04 23.19 1.60
CA VAL A 27 -10.32 23.52 2.26
C VAL A 27 -10.29 24.94 2.81
N ARG A 28 -9.23 25.31 3.54
CA ARG A 28 -9.08 26.66 4.13
C ARG A 28 -9.13 27.77 3.08
N ARG A 29 -8.64 27.49 1.86
CA ARG A 29 -8.64 28.42 0.71
C ARG A 29 -9.91 28.39 -0.13
N GLY A 30 -10.88 27.53 0.20
CA GLY A 30 -12.09 27.34 -0.62
C GLY A 30 -11.83 26.65 -1.96
N GLU A 31 -10.71 25.91 -2.09
CA GLU A 31 -10.31 25.16 -3.28
C GLU A 31 -10.51 23.65 -3.09
N ILE A 32 -11.64 23.24 -2.52
CA ILE A 32 -11.95 21.84 -2.22
C ILE A 32 -11.86 20.98 -3.50
N PRO A 33 -11.04 19.90 -3.52
CA PRO A 33 -10.98 19.01 -4.67
C PRO A 33 -12.31 18.27 -4.83
N GLU A 34 -12.73 18.03 -6.07
CA GLU A 34 -13.96 17.29 -6.36
C GLU A 34 -13.85 15.80 -6.00
N MET A 35 -12.63 15.29 -5.83
CA MET A 35 -12.37 13.96 -5.27
C MET A 35 -10.96 13.85 -4.68
N THR A 36 -10.84 13.17 -3.54
CA THR A 36 -9.57 12.75 -2.95
C THR A 36 -9.43 11.23 -3.00
N LEU A 37 -8.36 10.72 -3.59
CA LEU A 37 -8.14 9.27 -3.72
C LEU A 37 -6.95 8.80 -2.88
N LEU A 38 -7.18 7.79 -2.05
CA LEU A 38 -6.15 7.04 -1.33
C LEU A 38 -6.03 5.64 -1.92
N ALA A 39 -4.82 5.19 -2.24
CA ALA A 39 -4.63 3.80 -2.63
C ALA A 39 -4.51 2.88 -1.41
N ALA A 40 -5.27 1.79 -1.37
CA ALA A 40 -5.17 0.76 -0.36
C ALA A 40 -3.80 0.06 -0.43
N MET A 41 -3.06 0.14 0.67
CA MET A 41 -1.71 -0.39 0.80
C MET A 41 -1.54 -1.03 2.17
N PRO A 42 -0.61 -1.98 2.33
CA PRO A 42 -0.30 -2.59 3.62
C PRO A 42 0.52 -1.63 4.49
N GLU A 43 -0.07 -0.48 4.82
CA GLU A 43 0.53 0.64 5.52
C GLU A 43 0.95 0.26 6.96
N GLN A 44 1.94 0.96 7.49
CA GLN A 44 2.37 0.82 8.88
C GLN A 44 1.21 1.09 9.86
N PRO A 45 1.23 0.51 11.08
CA PRO A 45 0.15 0.63 12.06
C PRO A 45 -0.28 2.06 12.37
N HIS A 46 0.66 3.00 12.50
CA HIS A 46 0.32 4.41 12.77
C HIS A 46 -0.47 5.03 11.62
N THR A 47 -0.08 4.75 10.36
CA THR A 47 -0.79 5.26 9.19
C THR A 47 -2.18 4.65 9.10
N ARG A 48 -2.31 3.34 9.34
CA ARG A 48 -3.61 2.64 9.35
C ARG A 48 -4.59 3.25 10.36
N ARG A 49 -4.11 3.66 11.55
CA ARG A 49 -4.94 4.35 12.56
C ARG A 49 -5.37 5.76 12.15
N LEU A 50 -4.54 6.46 11.40
CA LEU A 50 -4.78 7.85 11.00
C LEU A 50 -5.70 7.99 9.77
N ILE A 51 -5.78 6.96 8.91
CA ILE A 51 -6.68 6.97 7.74
C ILE A 51 -8.14 7.25 8.13
N PRO A 52 -8.79 6.51 9.04
CA PRO A 52 -10.19 6.77 9.39
C PRO A 52 -10.36 8.16 10.05
N VAL A 53 -9.40 8.61 10.85
CA VAL A 53 -9.43 9.95 11.47
C VAL A 53 -9.46 11.04 10.40
N PHE A 54 -8.59 10.94 9.39
CA PHE A 54 -8.55 11.95 8.34
C PHE A 54 -9.72 11.85 7.35
N ARG A 55 -10.25 10.64 7.12
CA ARG A 55 -11.48 10.48 6.34
C ARG A 55 -12.66 11.16 7.02
N GLN A 56 -12.83 10.95 8.33
CA GLN A 56 -13.86 11.66 9.09
C GLN A 56 -13.68 13.18 9.00
N TRP A 57 -12.46 13.68 9.17
CA TRP A 57 -12.18 15.11 8.99
C TRP A 57 -12.57 15.60 7.60
N MET A 58 -12.26 14.84 6.54
CA MET A 58 -12.65 15.18 5.17
C MET A 58 -14.18 15.20 5.01
N ASP A 59 -14.89 14.23 5.58
CA ASP A 59 -16.36 14.15 5.53
C ASP A 59 -17.00 15.36 6.24
N ASP A 60 -16.50 15.72 7.42
CA ASP A 60 -16.97 16.88 8.21
C ASP A 60 -16.76 18.22 7.49
N HIS A 61 -15.81 18.29 6.56
CA HIS A 61 -15.46 19.48 5.78
C HIS A 61 -15.95 19.41 4.32
N GLY A 62 -16.78 18.41 3.98
CA GLY A 62 -17.36 18.28 2.64
C GLY A 62 -16.34 17.95 1.54
N VAL A 63 -15.26 17.26 1.87
CA VAL A 63 -14.23 16.79 0.92
C VAL A 63 -14.53 15.36 0.48
N PRO A 64 -15.00 15.12 -0.76
CA PRO A 64 -15.25 13.77 -1.25
C PRO A 64 -13.97 12.93 -1.23
N ASN A 65 -14.05 11.71 -0.71
CA ASN A 65 -12.88 10.85 -0.55
C ASN A 65 -13.18 9.37 -0.76
N GLU A 66 -12.27 8.68 -1.43
CA GLU A 66 -12.38 7.25 -1.72
C GLU A 66 -11.07 6.49 -1.51
N ILE A 67 -11.20 5.23 -1.07
CA ILE A 67 -10.08 4.27 -1.04
C ILE A 67 -10.19 3.36 -2.26
N VAL A 68 -9.12 3.31 -3.05
CA VAL A 68 -9.05 2.50 -4.26
C VAL A 68 -7.98 1.44 -4.12
N GLU A 69 -8.26 0.22 -4.57
CA GLU A 69 -7.32 -0.89 -4.49
C GLU A 69 -6.87 -1.38 -5.86
N TYR A 70 -5.66 -1.94 -5.91
CA TYR A 70 -5.20 -2.62 -7.10
C TYR A 70 -5.99 -3.91 -7.30
N GLN A 71 -6.38 -4.19 -8.54
CA GLN A 71 -7.01 -5.46 -8.90
C GLN A 71 -6.19 -6.12 -9.99
N ALA A 72 -5.61 -7.29 -9.68
CA ALA A 72 -4.86 -8.06 -10.65
C ALA A 72 -5.79 -8.54 -11.78
N ARG A 73 -5.51 -8.09 -13.01
CA ARG A 73 -6.20 -8.57 -14.23
C ARG A 73 -5.51 -9.76 -14.86
N PHE A 74 -4.18 -9.76 -14.82
CA PHE A 74 -3.32 -10.81 -15.35
C PHE A 74 -2.33 -11.20 -14.27
N PHE A 75 -2.49 -12.41 -13.73
CA PHE A 75 -1.59 -12.97 -12.73
C PHE A 75 -1.13 -14.34 -13.20
N LYS A 76 0.18 -14.59 -13.05
CA LYS A 76 0.80 -15.87 -13.42
C LYS A 76 0.46 -16.98 -12.40
N HIS A 77 0.26 -16.62 -11.15
CA HIS A 77 0.00 -17.54 -10.04
C HIS A 77 -1.30 -17.13 -9.36
N TRP A 78 -2.15 -18.12 -9.06
CA TRP A 78 -3.35 -17.96 -8.25
C TRP A 78 -3.00 -18.02 -6.76
N PRO A 79 -3.71 -17.32 -5.85
CA PRO A 79 -4.87 -16.44 -6.08
C PRO A 79 -4.54 -15.06 -6.66
N PRO A 80 -5.52 -14.37 -7.26
CA PRO A 80 -5.44 -12.96 -7.58
C PRO A 80 -5.04 -12.23 -6.31
N TYR A 81 -4.19 -11.23 -6.48
CA TYR A 81 -3.74 -10.39 -5.40
C TYR A 81 -4.33 -9.01 -5.57
N THR A 82 -4.87 -8.47 -4.49
CA THR A 82 -5.41 -7.10 -4.43
C THR A 82 -4.44 -6.15 -3.73
N SER A 83 -3.52 -6.68 -2.92
CA SER A 83 -2.49 -5.89 -2.24
C SER A 83 -1.07 -6.13 -2.76
N LEU A 84 -0.14 -5.25 -2.36
CA LEU A 84 1.30 -5.46 -2.58
C LEU A 84 1.83 -6.68 -1.80
N LEU A 85 1.30 -6.93 -0.59
CA LEU A 85 1.72 -8.06 0.24
C LEU A 85 1.38 -9.36 -0.47
N ASP A 86 0.14 -9.50 -0.91
CA ASP A 86 -0.35 -10.64 -1.66
C ASP A 86 0.46 -10.85 -2.94
N ALA A 87 0.75 -9.77 -3.67
CA ALA A 87 1.56 -9.83 -4.87
C ALA A 87 2.96 -10.40 -4.58
N CYS A 88 3.58 -9.97 -3.49
CA CYS A 88 4.90 -10.45 -3.08
C CYS A 88 4.88 -11.91 -2.61
N LEU A 89 3.90 -12.30 -1.79
CA LEU A 89 3.73 -13.68 -1.30
C LEU A 89 3.42 -14.64 -2.44
N THR A 90 2.39 -14.31 -3.25
CA THR A 90 1.94 -15.14 -4.37
C THR A 90 3.04 -15.37 -5.39
N ASN A 91 3.82 -14.32 -5.70
CA ASN A 91 4.91 -14.42 -6.66
C ASN A 91 6.24 -14.78 -6.03
N GLY A 92 6.32 -15.00 -4.72
CA GLY A 92 7.55 -15.23 -3.95
C GLY A 92 8.67 -14.29 -4.32
N THR A 93 8.44 -13.01 -4.09
CA THR A 93 9.36 -11.91 -4.37
C THR A 93 9.23 -10.83 -3.29
N LEU A 94 10.17 -9.89 -3.24
CA LEU A 94 10.11 -8.73 -2.38
C LEU A 94 9.55 -7.52 -3.14
N PRO A 95 9.20 -6.40 -2.47
CA PRO A 95 8.90 -5.14 -3.14
C PRO A 95 9.98 -4.77 -4.15
N SER A 96 9.60 -4.21 -5.30
CA SER A 96 10.52 -3.87 -6.39
C SER A 96 11.68 -2.99 -5.92
N ILE A 97 11.43 -2.14 -4.93
CA ILE A 97 12.39 -1.22 -4.35
C ILE A 97 13.51 -1.94 -3.58
N ALA A 98 13.32 -3.19 -3.15
CA ALA A 98 14.40 -4.03 -2.62
C ALA A 98 15.46 -4.28 -3.70
N PHE A 99 15.02 -4.39 -4.96
CA PHE A 99 15.87 -4.63 -6.12
C PHE A 99 16.27 -3.33 -6.85
N GLY A 100 16.14 -2.16 -6.21
CA GLY A 100 16.46 -0.86 -6.81
C GLY A 100 15.48 -0.38 -7.88
N ARG A 101 14.27 -0.97 -7.96
CA ARG A 101 13.23 -0.60 -8.94
C ARG A 101 12.08 0.17 -8.30
N HIS A 102 11.43 1.04 -9.04
CA HIS A 102 10.38 1.95 -8.52
C HIS A 102 8.94 1.60 -8.97
N SER A 103 8.69 0.36 -9.40
CA SER A 103 7.40 -0.04 -9.98
C SER A 103 6.27 -0.28 -8.95
N CYS A 104 6.58 -0.52 -7.68
CA CYS A 104 5.54 -0.72 -6.64
C CYS A 104 4.54 0.44 -6.57
N SER A 105 5.01 1.69 -6.50
CA SER A 105 4.13 2.86 -6.41
C SER A 105 3.32 3.06 -7.69
N ALA A 106 3.92 2.83 -8.87
CA ALA A 106 3.19 2.92 -10.14
C ALA A 106 2.05 1.89 -10.19
N ARG A 107 2.33 0.66 -9.81
CA ARG A 107 1.38 -0.46 -9.87
C ARG A 107 0.30 -0.38 -8.80
N HIS A 108 0.67 -0.13 -7.54
CA HIS A 108 -0.25 -0.27 -6.41
C HIS A 108 -0.77 1.07 -5.87
N LYS A 109 -0.18 2.21 -6.24
CA LYS A 109 -0.68 3.54 -5.86
C LYS A 109 -1.30 4.29 -7.03
N ILE A 110 -0.56 4.46 -8.13
CA ILE A 110 -0.98 5.28 -9.27
C ILE A 110 -2.05 4.56 -10.10
N SER A 111 -1.81 3.31 -10.50
CA SER A 111 -2.74 2.57 -11.37
C SER A 111 -4.17 2.42 -10.82
N PRO A 112 -4.42 2.13 -9.52
CA PRO A 112 -5.80 2.06 -9.04
C PRO A 112 -6.49 3.43 -9.00
N GLN A 113 -5.76 4.50 -8.67
CA GLN A 113 -6.30 5.87 -8.77
C GLN A 113 -6.60 6.26 -10.22
N ASP A 114 -5.72 5.93 -11.16
CA ASP A 114 -5.96 6.14 -12.59
C ASP A 114 -7.17 5.35 -13.09
N LYS A 115 -7.34 4.11 -12.65
CA LYS A 115 -8.50 3.29 -13.01
C LYS A 115 -9.80 3.94 -12.53
N TRP A 116 -9.81 4.45 -11.29
CA TRP A 116 -10.97 5.14 -10.73
C TRP A 116 -11.28 6.42 -11.51
N VAL A 117 -10.28 7.28 -11.75
CA VAL A 117 -10.48 8.53 -12.49
C VAL A 117 -10.94 8.27 -13.92
N LYS A 118 -10.48 7.19 -14.57
CA LYS A 118 -10.95 6.80 -15.90
C LYS A 118 -12.44 6.43 -15.97
N ALA A 119 -13.01 5.98 -14.86
CA ALA A 119 -14.43 5.70 -14.73
C ALA A 119 -15.24 6.90 -14.22
N TRP A 120 -14.59 7.99 -13.79
CA TRP A 120 -15.23 9.13 -13.16
C TRP A 120 -15.89 10.05 -14.22
N PRO A 121 -17.22 10.27 -14.19
CA PRO A 121 -17.92 10.99 -15.25
C PRO A 121 -17.39 12.41 -15.55
N PRO A 122 -17.00 13.23 -14.54
CA PRO A 122 -16.34 14.52 -14.79
C PRO A 122 -15.06 14.41 -15.61
N ALA A 123 -14.23 13.39 -15.36
CA ALA A 123 -13.01 13.15 -16.13
C ALA A 123 -13.32 12.71 -17.57
N GLN A 124 -14.26 11.78 -17.75
CA GLN A 124 -14.70 11.35 -19.08
C GLN A 124 -15.24 12.52 -19.90
N HIS A 125 -16.05 13.38 -19.29
CA HIS A 125 -16.56 14.59 -19.94
C HIS A 125 -15.43 15.57 -20.30
N ALA A 126 -14.47 15.80 -19.41
CA ALA A 126 -13.33 16.67 -19.70
C ALA A 126 -12.52 16.15 -20.89
N TRP A 127 -12.14 14.87 -20.89
CA TRP A 127 -11.36 14.27 -21.97
C TRP A 127 -12.10 14.23 -23.31
N ALA A 128 -13.41 13.95 -23.31
CA ALA A 128 -14.23 13.99 -24.51
C ALA A 128 -14.29 15.40 -25.15
N ASN A 129 -14.03 16.46 -24.38
CA ASN A 129 -13.97 17.84 -24.83
C ASN A 129 -12.53 18.37 -24.98
N GLY A 130 -11.52 17.49 -25.07
CA GLY A 130 -10.12 17.87 -25.24
C GLY A 130 -9.49 18.57 -24.03
N ARG A 131 -10.11 18.48 -22.85
CA ARG A 131 -9.62 19.04 -21.58
C ARG A 131 -8.98 17.98 -20.71
N LYS A 132 -8.11 18.39 -19.80
CA LYS A 132 -7.43 17.50 -18.84
C LYS A 132 -8.08 17.55 -17.46
N VAL A 133 -7.83 16.53 -16.65
CA VAL A 133 -8.13 16.51 -15.21
C VAL A 133 -6.95 17.14 -14.47
N VAL A 134 -7.19 18.03 -13.52
CA VAL A 134 -6.14 18.56 -12.64
C VAL A 134 -5.88 17.55 -11.52
N ARG A 135 -4.64 17.07 -11.41
CA ARG A 135 -4.21 16.14 -10.36
C ARG A 135 -3.28 16.84 -9.39
N LEU A 136 -3.72 16.94 -8.14
CA LEU A 136 -2.97 17.56 -7.05
C LEU A 136 -2.07 16.55 -6.35
N ILE A 137 -0.80 16.91 -6.16
CA ILE A 137 0.22 16.08 -5.49
C ILE A 137 0.90 16.89 -4.38
N GLY A 138 0.89 16.38 -3.16
CA GLY A 138 1.51 17.02 -1.99
C GLY A 138 3.01 16.79 -1.91
N TYR A 139 3.79 17.56 -2.67
CA TYR A 139 5.24 17.68 -2.48
C TYR A 139 5.57 19.00 -1.80
N ASP A 140 6.26 18.97 -0.66
CA ASP A 140 6.69 20.17 0.05
C ASP A 140 7.98 20.77 -0.58
N CYS A 141 8.41 21.93 -0.08
CA CYS A 141 9.63 22.62 -0.51
C CYS A 141 10.91 22.14 0.19
N SER A 142 10.84 21.15 1.09
CA SER A 142 11.99 20.61 1.80
C SER A 142 12.87 19.73 0.88
N SER A 143 14.14 19.55 1.28
CA SER A 143 15.18 18.90 0.45
C SER A 143 14.80 17.53 -0.11
N ARG A 144 14.09 16.72 0.68
CA ARG A 144 13.66 15.38 0.28
C ARG A 144 12.63 15.39 -0.85
N ASP A 145 11.64 16.28 -0.78
CA ASP A 145 10.61 16.36 -1.81
C ASP A 145 11.09 17.15 -3.03
N ASN A 146 12.09 18.04 -2.90
CA ASN A 146 12.79 18.62 -4.05
C ASN A 146 13.38 17.54 -4.97
N GLN A 147 14.00 16.49 -4.40
CA GLN A 147 14.52 15.36 -5.20
C GLN A 147 13.40 14.61 -5.92
N ARG A 148 12.26 14.39 -5.25
CA ARG A 148 11.11 13.67 -5.83
C ARG A 148 10.40 14.49 -6.90
N TYR A 149 10.31 15.81 -6.69
CA TYR A 149 9.76 16.77 -7.65
C TYR A 149 10.65 16.87 -8.88
N ALA A 150 11.98 16.93 -8.76
CA ALA A 150 12.89 16.99 -9.90
C ALA A 150 12.74 15.80 -10.87
N HIS A 151 12.38 14.61 -10.36
CA HIS A 151 12.07 13.44 -11.21
C HIS A 151 10.69 13.49 -11.89
N ARG A 152 9.84 14.45 -11.53
CA ARG A 152 8.45 14.58 -11.99
C ARG A 152 8.17 15.87 -12.73
N GLU A 153 8.93 16.92 -12.48
CA GLU A 153 8.87 18.18 -13.20
C GLU A 153 9.07 17.93 -14.71
N GLY A 154 8.28 18.62 -15.53
CA GLY A 154 8.27 18.43 -16.98
C GLY A 154 7.56 17.15 -17.47
N HIS A 155 7.04 16.30 -16.58
CA HIS A 155 6.24 15.15 -17.00
C HIS A 155 4.92 15.61 -17.65
N VAL A 156 4.76 15.30 -18.94
CA VAL A 156 3.56 15.60 -19.70
C VAL A 156 2.63 14.37 -19.72
N SER A 157 1.34 14.61 -19.51
CA SER A 157 0.29 13.61 -19.67
C SER A 157 -0.82 14.15 -20.57
N ASP A 158 -1.37 13.30 -21.44
CA ASP A 158 -2.53 13.64 -22.26
C ASP A 158 -3.81 13.75 -21.43
N LEU A 159 -3.87 13.08 -20.28
CA LEU A 159 -5.06 12.99 -19.43
C LEU A 159 -5.03 13.96 -18.25
N TYR A 160 -3.83 14.30 -17.76
CA TYR A 160 -3.66 15.05 -16.52
C TYR A 160 -2.85 16.32 -16.70
N GLU A 161 -3.28 17.36 -16.00
CA GLU A 161 -2.46 18.50 -15.62
C GLU A 161 -2.05 18.31 -14.16
N TYR A 162 -0.76 18.30 -13.86
CA TYR A 162 -0.28 18.09 -12.49
C TYR A 162 -0.04 19.43 -11.80
N ARG A 163 -0.60 19.60 -10.61
CA ARG A 163 -0.34 20.73 -9.72
C ARG A 163 0.27 20.27 -8.40
N TYR A 164 1.06 21.15 -7.80
CA TYR A 164 1.81 20.87 -6.57
C TYR A 164 1.54 21.98 -5.55
N PRO A 165 0.32 22.05 -4.96
CA PRO A 165 -0.13 23.22 -4.21
C PRO A 165 0.81 23.65 -3.09
N LEU A 166 1.37 22.69 -2.33
CA LEU A 166 2.34 23.00 -1.28
C LEU A 166 3.56 23.76 -1.80
N ARG A 167 4.05 23.43 -3.01
CA ARG A 167 5.15 24.18 -3.65
C ARG A 167 4.69 25.53 -4.16
N GLU A 168 3.50 25.59 -4.74
CA GLU A 168 2.88 26.84 -5.22
C GLU A 168 2.68 27.84 -4.06
N TRP A 169 2.50 27.36 -2.83
CA TRP A 169 2.41 28.18 -1.62
C TRP A 169 3.74 28.34 -0.88
N GLY A 170 4.82 27.69 -1.34
CA GLY A 170 6.14 27.77 -0.71
C GLY A 170 6.26 27.03 0.63
N PHE A 171 5.38 26.06 0.92
CA PHE A 171 5.31 25.39 2.23
C PHE A 171 6.37 24.31 2.41
N THR A 172 6.98 24.29 3.59
CA THR A 172 7.92 23.27 4.03
C THR A 172 7.21 22.13 4.79
N ARG A 173 7.99 21.12 5.22
CA ARG A 173 7.52 20.09 6.13
C ARG A 173 6.92 20.66 7.42
N GLU A 174 7.59 21.64 8.01
CA GLU A 174 7.20 22.26 9.27
C GLU A 174 5.88 23.03 9.11
N ASP A 175 5.68 23.69 7.97
CA ASP A 175 4.39 24.31 7.65
C ASP A 175 3.27 23.26 7.56
N CYS A 176 3.55 22.12 6.92
CA CYS A 176 2.58 21.02 6.82
C CYS A 176 2.20 20.46 8.21
N GLU A 177 3.17 20.31 9.10
CA GLU A 177 2.94 19.85 10.47
C GLU A 177 2.11 20.86 11.26
N ARG A 178 2.39 22.16 11.12
CA ARG A 178 1.61 23.24 11.74
C ARG A 178 0.16 23.25 11.24
N ILE A 179 -0.07 23.14 9.93
CA ILE A 179 -1.42 23.09 9.35
C ILE A 179 -2.26 21.94 9.92
N ILE A 180 -1.66 20.77 10.12
CA ILE A 180 -2.34 19.61 10.71
C ILE A 180 -2.67 19.87 12.18
N ALA A 181 -1.72 20.43 12.94
CA ALA A 181 -1.93 20.78 14.34
C ALA A 181 -3.04 21.85 14.50
N ASP A 182 -3.04 22.88 13.67
CA ASP A 182 -4.04 23.95 13.66
C ASP A 182 -5.45 23.42 13.31
N ALA A 183 -5.53 22.34 12.53
CA ALA A 183 -6.79 21.62 12.25
C ALA A 183 -7.24 20.70 13.38
N GLY A 184 -6.53 20.67 14.52
CA GLY A 184 -6.85 19.83 15.68
C GLY A 184 -6.59 18.33 15.46
N LEU A 185 -5.83 17.97 14.42
CA LEU A 185 -5.54 16.58 14.08
C LEU A 185 -4.26 16.07 14.77
N PRO A 186 -4.16 14.77 15.06
CA PRO A 186 -2.92 14.17 15.54
C PRO A 186 -1.79 14.31 14.51
N SER A 187 -0.53 14.25 14.97
CA SER A 187 0.62 14.34 14.08
C SER A 187 0.65 13.18 13.07
N PHE A 188 0.78 13.51 11.79
CA PHE A 188 1.01 12.55 10.72
C PHE A 188 2.50 12.40 10.47
N CYS A 189 2.95 11.16 10.31
CA CYS A 189 4.33 10.85 9.96
C CYS A 189 4.44 10.40 8.49
N LYS A 190 5.65 10.01 8.09
CA LYS A 190 5.88 9.29 6.83
C LYS A 190 4.96 8.06 6.78
N SER A 191 4.19 7.94 5.69
CA SER A 191 3.45 6.74 5.35
C SER A 191 4.30 5.82 4.47
N SER A 192 4.28 4.53 4.79
CA SER A 192 4.85 3.48 3.95
C SER A 192 4.29 2.12 4.38
N CYS A 193 4.46 1.12 3.52
CA CYS A 193 4.14 -0.25 3.90
C CYS A 193 4.93 -0.71 5.14
N PHE A 194 4.36 -1.61 5.94
CA PHE A 194 5.02 -2.20 7.13
C PHE A 194 6.22 -3.12 6.80
N PHE A 195 6.46 -3.39 5.51
CA PHE A 195 7.63 -4.11 5.00
C PHE A 195 8.39 -3.29 3.96
N TYR A 196 8.37 -1.96 4.10
CA TYR A 196 9.08 -1.07 3.19
C TYR A 196 10.60 -1.13 3.43
N THR A 197 11.38 -1.15 2.34
CA THR A 197 12.83 -1.37 2.40
C THR A 197 13.61 -0.24 3.05
N ALA A 198 13.02 0.95 3.19
CA ALA A 198 13.61 2.07 3.91
C ALA A 198 12.94 2.33 5.26
N MET A 199 12.30 1.32 5.85
CA MET A 199 11.94 1.36 7.26
C MET A 199 13.18 1.46 8.14
N GLN A 200 13.07 2.25 9.20
CA GLN A 200 14.04 2.36 10.26
C GLN A 200 13.94 1.17 11.23
N ILE A 201 15.00 0.93 11.98
CA ILE A 201 15.03 -0.10 13.02
C ILE A 201 13.90 0.12 14.05
N SER A 202 13.68 1.36 14.49
CA SER A 202 12.61 1.70 15.43
C SER A 202 11.21 1.41 14.86
N GLU A 203 11.00 1.63 13.56
CA GLU A 203 9.75 1.29 12.89
C GLU A 203 9.50 -0.23 12.92
N VAL A 204 10.53 -1.06 12.72
CA VAL A 204 10.41 -2.52 12.81
C VAL A 204 10.15 -2.99 14.24
N ARG A 205 10.86 -2.42 15.24
CA ARG A 205 10.65 -2.73 16.66
C ARG A 205 9.22 -2.44 17.14
N ALA A 206 8.55 -1.46 16.53
CA ALA A 206 7.20 -1.05 16.90
C ALA A 206 6.09 -1.86 16.21
N LEU A 207 6.42 -2.80 15.33
CA LEU A 207 5.43 -3.61 14.63
C LEU A 207 4.77 -4.62 15.57
N PRO A 208 3.46 -4.89 15.41
CA PRO A 208 2.81 -5.99 16.10
C PRO A 208 3.37 -7.33 15.62
N ARG A 209 3.26 -8.35 16.49
CA ARG A 209 3.72 -9.72 16.23
C ARG A 209 3.28 -10.27 14.86
N GLU A 210 2.03 -10.02 14.47
CA GLU A 210 1.46 -10.47 13.18
C GLU A 210 2.23 -9.92 11.97
N GLU A 211 2.63 -8.65 12.00
CA GLU A 211 3.38 -8.03 10.91
C GLU A 211 4.84 -8.48 10.91
N LEU A 212 5.42 -8.72 12.10
CA LEU A 212 6.74 -9.34 12.22
C LEU A 212 6.73 -10.75 11.60
N ARG A 213 5.74 -11.59 11.90
CA ARG A 213 5.56 -12.92 11.29
C ARG A 213 5.45 -12.84 9.78
N LEU A 214 4.70 -11.86 9.26
CA LEU A 214 4.55 -11.65 7.82
C LEU A 214 5.86 -11.21 7.15
N ILE A 215 6.70 -10.42 7.83
CA ILE A 215 8.04 -10.08 7.34
C ILE A 215 8.90 -11.35 7.20
N VAL A 216 8.89 -12.22 8.22
CA VAL A 216 9.63 -13.49 8.19
C VAL A 216 9.17 -14.36 7.03
N LEU A 217 7.86 -14.54 6.88
CA LEU A 217 7.26 -15.29 5.78
C LEU A 217 7.66 -14.70 4.42
N LEU A 218 7.59 -13.37 4.27
CA LEU A 218 7.87 -12.69 3.00
C LEU A 218 9.31 -12.93 2.54
N GLU A 219 10.27 -12.80 3.46
CA GLU A 219 11.68 -13.07 3.18
C GLU A 219 11.94 -14.55 2.94
N ALA A 220 11.39 -15.46 3.76
CA ALA A 220 11.51 -16.91 3.58
C ALA A 220 10.98 -17.36 2.21
N ARG A 221 9.81 -16.87 1.82
CA ARG A 221 9.16 -17.17 0.55
C ARG A 221 9.95 -16.66 -0.65
N ALA A 222 10.65 -15.53 -0.50
CA ALA A 222 11.46 -14.93 -1.56
C ALA A 222 12.90 -15.50 -1.62
N ALA A 223 13.43 -16.01 -0.51
CA ALA A 223 14.83 -16.42 -0.34
C ALA A 223 15.40 -17.29 -1.49
N PRO A 224 14.68 -18.32 -2.01
CA PRO A 224 15.22 -19.14 -3.10
C PRO A 224 15.53 -18.38 -4.39
N ARG A 225 14.94 -17.19 -4.58
CA ARG A 225 15.07 -16.35 -5.77
C ARG A 225 15.93 -15.11 -5.56
N LEU A 226 16.38 -14.84 -4.33
CA LEU A 226 17.26 -13.72 -4.06
C LEU A 226 18.66 -14.04 -4.61
N ARG A 227 19.26 -13.06 -5.31
CA ARG A 227 20.60 -13.18 -5.93
C ARG A 227 21.46 -11.96 -5.65
N THR A 228 20.85 -10.78 -5.62
CA THR A 228 21.55 -9.49 -5.48
C THR A 228 21.32 -8.82 -4.12
N VAL A 229 20.44 -9.39 -3.31
CA VAL A 229 20.02 -8.87 -2.00
C VAL A 229 19.86 -10.02 -1.01
N GLU A 230 20.05 -9.73 0.27
CA GLU A 230 19.90 -10.63 1.42
C GLU A 230 18.45 -10.66 1.94
N GLY A 231 17.70 -9.57 1.74
CA GLY A 231 16.31 -9.42 2.21
C GLY A 231 15.73 -8.04 1.92
N LEU A 232 14.72 -7.63 2.70
CA LEU A 232 14.00 -6.36 2.57
C LEU A 232 14.91 -5.14 2.75
N TRP A 233 15.94 -5.23 3.60
CA TRP A 233 16.95 -4.17 3.76
C TRP A 233 18.12 -4.26 2.78
N ARG A 234 17.99 -5.13 1.77
CA ARG A 234 18.94 -5.32 0.68
C ARG A 234 20.25 -5.94 1.13
N LYS A 235 21.19 -5.14 1.64
CA LYS A 235 22.54 -5.60 2.00
C LYS A 235 22.83 -5.24 3.44
N SER A 236 23.60 -6.08 4.12
CA SER A 236 24.08 -5.80 5.46
C SER A 236 24.93 -4.53 5.48
N THR A 237 24.79 -3.78 6.56
CA THR A 237 25.56 -2.57 6.85
C THR A 237 26.13 -2.68 8.26
N LYS A 238 27.02 -1.76 8.65
CA LYS A 238 27.52 -1.71 10.04
C LYS A 238 26.42 -1.52 11.09
N LYS A 239 25.25 -0.98 10.70
CA LYS A 239 24.16 -0.64 11.64
C LYS A 239 23.06 -1.71 11.72
N ARG A 240 22.93 -2.56 10.70
CA ARG A 240 21.83 -3.54 10.59
C ARG A 240 22.09 -4.58 9.50
N PRO A 241 21.52 -5.79 9.61
CA PRO A 241 21.56 -6.80 8.56
C PRO A 241 20.76 -6.37 7.31
N GLY A 242 21.01 -7.04 6.18
CA GLY A 242 20.24 -6.84 4.94
C GLY A 242 18.87 -7.51 4.94
N SER A 243 18.65 -8.45 5.87
CA SER A 243 17.37 -9.12 6.13
C SER A 243 16.69 -8.53 7.37
N MET A 244 15.41 -8.20 7.25
CA MET A 244 14.63 -7.82 8.43
C MET A 244 14.39 -9.03 9.34
N THR A 245 14.25 -10.25 8.81
CA THR A 245 14.16 -11.50 9.60
C THR A 245 15.38 -11.69 10.49
N ALA A 246 16.59 -11.49 9.97
CA ALA A 246 17.81 -11.57 10.74
C ALA A 246 17.83 -10.55 11.89
N PHE A 247 17.32 -9.34 11.66
CA PHE A 247 17.17 -8.32 12.70
C PHE A 247 16.12 -8.69 13.75
N ILE A 248 14.95 -9.17 13.30
CA ILE A 248 13.86 -9.64 14.18
C ILE A 248 14.36 -10.74 15.12
N ARG A 249 15.13 -11.70 14.60
CA ARG A 249 15.77 -12.75 15.40
C ARG A 249 16.80 -12.17 16.38
N ALA A 250 17.73 -11.35 15.90
CA ALA A 250 18.83 -10.83 16.71
C ALA A 250 18.35 -9.95 17.88
N GLU A 251 17.21 -9.27 17.71
CA GLU A 251 16.63 -8.39 18.72
C GLU A 251 15.57 -9.09 19.60
N GLY A 252 15.31 -10.38 19.37
CA GLY A 252 14.30 -11.14 20.11
C GLY A 252 12.88 -10.60 19.95
N LEU A 253 12.56 -10.00 18.79
CA LEU A 253 11.22 -9.47 18.51
C LEU A 253 10.20 -10.58 18.20
N LEU A 254 10.68 -11.76 17.83
CA LEU A 254 9.95 -13.02 17.78
C LEU A 254 10.81 -14.12 18.38
N ASP A 255 10.17 -15.18 18.84
CA ASP A 255 10.86 -16.39 19.30
C ASP A 255 11.69 -17.00 18.15
N PRO A 256 12.97 -17.35 18.35
CA PRO A 256 13.80 -17.98 17.32
C PRO A 256 13.21 -19.27 16.74
N ASP A 257 12.55 -20.09 17.56
CA ASP A 257 11.92 -21.34 17.14
C ASP A 257 10.68 -21.06 16.30
N GLU A 258 9.90 -20.02 16.64
CA GLU A 258 8.79 -19.53 15.81
C GLU A 258 9.30 -19.06 14.44
N ILE A 259 10.42 -18.34 14.39
CA ILE A 259 11.03 -17.92 13.12
C ILE A 259 11.44 -19.14 12.29
N ASP A 260 12.09 -20.13 12.90
CA ASP A 260 12.53 -21.35 12.22
C ASP A 260 11.34 -22.17 11.69
N GLU A 261 10.26 -22.28 12.48
CA GLU A 261 9.02 -22.92 12.07
C GLU A 261 8.39 -22.20 10.86
N ILE A 262 8.29 -20.87 10.89
CA ILE A 262 7.75 -20.09 9.76
C ILE A 262 8.59 -20.34 8.51
N ILE A 263 9.92 -20.29 8.61
CA ILE A 263 10.83 -20.50 7.47
C ILE A 263 10.65 -21.89 6.87
N ALA A 264 10.53 -22.92 7.72
CA ALA A 264 10.44 -24.31 7.29
C ALA A 264 9.07 -24.67 6.70
N THR A 265 7.98 -24.18 7.29
CA THR A 265 6.63 -24.73 7.06
C THR A 265 5.71 -23.82 6.25
N ALA A 266 5.78 -22.50 6.45
CA ALA A 266 4.79 -21.59 5.88
C ALA A 266 4.93 -21.39 4.35
N PRO A 267 6.15 -21.30 3.77
CA PRO A 267 6.30 -21.27 2.31
C PRO A 267 5.75 -22.50 1.57
N PRO A 268 6.05 -23.76 1.95
CA PRO A 268 5.44 -24.92 1.29
C PRO A 268 3.93 -25.01 1.54
N ASP A 269 3.44 -24.64 2.72
CA ASP A 269 2.00 -24.60 3.01
C ASP A 269 1.25 -23.60 2.11
N LEU A 270 1.80 -22.39 1.94
CA LEU A 270 1.25 -21.41 0.99
C LEU A 270 1.22 -21.97 -0.45
N LEU A 271 2.27 -22.67 -0.88
CA LEU A 271 2.29 -23.31 -2.19
C LEU A 271 1.24 -24.41 -2.32
N ALA A 272 0.99 -25.19 -1.26
CA ALA A 272 -0.07 -26.19 -1.22
C ALA A 272 -1.45 -25.54 -1.34
N PHE A 273 -1.70 -24.47 -0.59
CA PHE A 273 -2.93 -23.66 -0.70
C PHE A 273 -3.14 -23.16 -2.14
N GLN A 274 -2.11 -22.63 -2.79
CA GLN A 274 -2.19 -22.18 -4.18
C GLN A 274 -2.50 -23.31 -5.17
N ARG A 275 -1.92 -24.50 -4.97
CA ARG A 275 -2.21 -25.69 -5.80
C ARG A 275 -3.64 -26.17 -5.61
N ALA A 276 -4.13 -26.23 -4.38
CA ALA A 276 -5.50 -26.62 -4.08
C ALA A 276 -6.50 -25.63 -4.71
N ALA A 277 -6.26 -24.33 -4.57
CA ALA A 277 -7.08 -23.32 -5.20
C ALA A 277 -7.04 -23.41 -6.73
N ALA A 278 -5.90 -23.76 -7.34
CA ALA A 278 -5.81 -23.95 -8.79
C ALA A 278 -6.66 -25.13 -9.31
N ALA A 279 -7.04 -26.08 -8.45
CA ALA A 279 -7.80 -27.27 -8.83
C ALA A 279 -9.33 -27.08 -8.85
N VAL A 280 -9.86 -25.97 -8.33
CA VAL A 280 -11.31 -25.69 -8.30
C VAL A 280 -11.67 -24.52 -9.24
N PRO A 281 -12.94 -24.34 -9.64
CA PRO A 281 -13.40 -23.18 -10.42
C PRO A 281 -13.17 -21.85 -9.69
N ILE A 282 -12.95 -20.75 -10.44
CA ILE A 282 -12.55 -19.44 -9.89
C ILE A 282 -13.49 -18.94 -8.79
N GLU A 283 -14.78 -19.14 -8.98
CA GLU A 283 -15.87 -18.77 -8.08
C GLU A 283 -15.86 -19.50 -6.73
N GLN A 284 -15.16 -20.63 -6.63
CA GLN A 284 -15.03 -21.44 -5.41
C GLN A 284 -13.67 -21.27 -4.72
N ARG A 285 -12.77 -20.44 -5.27
CA ARG A 285 -11.41 -20.30 -4.76
C ARG A 285 -11.36 -19.31 -3.60
N ASP A 286 -10.75 -19.74 -2.51
CA ASP A 286 -10.42 -18.86 -1.39
C ASP A 286 -9.42 -17.77 -1.79
N HIS A 287 -9.60 -16.58 -1.18
CA HIS A 287 -8.64 -15.49 -1.28
C HIS A 287 -7.42 -15.75 -0.38
N ILE A 288 -6.23 -15.25 -0.74
CA ILE A 288 -5.00 -15.45 0.06
C ILE A 288 -5.11 -14.88 1.48
N SER A 289 -5.97 -13.87 1.69
CA SER A 289 -6.22 -13.31 3.02
C SER A 289 -6.68 -14.37 4.02
N THR A 290 -7.51 -15.34 3.59
CA THR A 290 -7.95 -16.45 4.44
C THR A 290 -6.79 -17.33 4.91
N TRP A 291 -5.78 -17.50 4.05
CA TRP A 291 -4.56 -18.22 4.41
C TRP A 291 -3.68 -17.38 5.33
N ILE A 292 -3.53 -16.08 5.06
CA ILE A 292 -2.76 -15.15 5.91
C ILE A 292 -3.34 -15.07 7.33
N GLU A 293 -4.68 -15.03 7.46
CA GLU A 293 -5.37 -15.02 8.76
C GLU A 293 -5.08 -16.31 9.55
N ARG A 294 -5.15 -17.47 8.90
CA ARG A 294 -4.80 -18.77 9.52
C ARG A 294 -3.33 -18.83 9.94
N PHE A 295 -2.43 -18.37 9.06
CA PHE A 295 -1.00 -18.27 9.34
C PHE A 295 -0.74 -17.41 10.58
N ASN A 296 -1.37 -16.25 10.70
CA ASN A 296 -1.18 -15.37 11.85
C ASN A 296 -1.84 -15.90 13.13
N ALA A 297 -2.94 -16.64 13.01
CA ALA A 297 -3.58 -17.32 14.13
C ALA A 297 -2.77 -18.51 14.69
N GLY A 298 -1.62 -18.86 14.09
CA GLY A 298 -0.79 -19.99 14.52
C GLY A 298 -1.44 -21.35 14.28
N ARG A 299 -2.43 -21.42 13.38
CA ARG A 299 -3.10 -22.67 13.04
C ARG A 299 -2.34 -23.35 11.91
N ALA A 300 -1.73 -24.50 12.19
CA ALA A 300 -1.24 -25.39 11.15
C ALA A 300 -2.42 -25.77 10.23
N CYS A 301 -2.21 -25.71 8.92
CA CYS A 301 -3.25 -26.10 7.97
C CYS A 301 -3.37 -27.64 8.00
N VAL A 302 -4.29 -28.17 8.81
CA VAL A 302 -4.94 -29.42 8.43
C VAL A 302 -5.70 -29.06 7.17
N SER A 303 -5.25 -29.60 6.02
CA SER A 303 -5.97 -29.53 4.76
C SER A 303 -7.45 -29.72 5.05
N LEU A 304 -8.29 -28.73 4.72
CA LEU A 304 -9.72 -28.96 4.66
C LEU A 304 -9.90 -30.11 3.68
N SER A 305 -10.05 -31.31 4.22
CA SER A 305 -10.47 -32.48 3.46
C SER A 305 -11.70 -32.04 2.71
N ILE A 306 -11.61 -32.09 1.40
CA ILE A 306 -12.76 -31.94 0.52
C ILE A 306 -13.84 -32.83 1.12
N ASN A 307 -14.95 -32.22 1.53
CA ASN A 307 -16.10 -32.94 2.06
C ASN A 307 -16.41 -34.07 1.09
N ASN A 308 -16.21 -35.30 1.54
CA ASN A 308 -16.70 -36.47 0.83
C ASN A 308 -18.23 -36.43 0.96
N PRO A 309 -19.01 -36.44 -0.14
CA PRO A 309 -20.47 -36.39 -0.06
C PRO A 309 -21.12 -37.57 0.70
N ASP A 310 -20.35 -38.60 1.07
CA ASP A 310 -20.86 -39.85 1.64
C ASP A 310 -21.00 -39.87 3.18
N ASP A 311 -20.50 -38.85 3.90
CA ASP A 311 -20.49 -38.89 5.39
C ASP A 311 -21.81 -38.47 6.05
N LEU A 312 -22.86 -38.21 5.25
CA LEU A 312 -24.22 -37.95 5.75
C LEU A 312 -25.11 -39.21 5.84
N SER A 313 -24.59 -40.41 5.61
CA SER A 313 -25.33 -41.67 5.81
C SER A 313 -24.99 -42.39 7.14
N ARG A 314 -24.13 -41.76 7.95
CA ARG A 314 -23.61 -42.16 9.27
C ARG A 314 -24.54 -42.23 10.48
N ALA A 315 -25.65 -41.50 10.45
CA ALA A 315 -26.46 -41.20 11.63
C ALA A 315 -27.95 -41.24 11.30
N ALA A 316 -28.48 -42.46 11.28
CA ALA A 316 -29.89 -42.78 11.47
C ALA A 316 -29.98 -44.03 12.34
#